data_AF-A0A4R2IUL2-F1
#
_entry.id   AF-A0A4R2IUL2-F1
#
_cell.length_a   1.000
_cell.length_b   1.000
_cell.length_c   1.000
_cell.angle_alpha   90.00
_cell.angle_beta   90.00
_cell.angle_gamma   90.00
#
_symmetry.space_group_name_H-M   'P 1'
#
loop_
_entity.id
_entity.type
_entity.pdbx_description
1 polymer ?
#
loop_
_entity_poly.entity_id
_entity_poly.type
_entity_poly.pdbx_seq_one_letter_code
_entity_poly.pdbx_strand_id
1 'polypeptide(L)'
;MLGAVVEEAGLTGSYARIDGVEATRRYKDGQRYLFLLNHGDREVRVVADRAGTELLTGEQVEAGAKLVLPATGVLVMRSDDDL
;
A
#
# COMPACT_ATOMS: atom_id res chain seq x y z
N MET A 1 12.40 8.74 18.13
CA MET A 1 13.75 8.78 17.51
C MET A 1 13.70 8.34 16.05
N LEU A 2 13.25 7.13 15.71
CA LEU A 2 13.21 6.66 14.31
C LEU A 2 12.31 7.50 13.39
N GLY A 3 11.10 7.89 13.84
CA GLY A 3 10.18 8.68 13.02
C GLY A 3 10.77 10.01 12.52
N ALA A 4 11.46 10.75 13.39
CA ALA A 4 12.09 12.02 13.02
C ALA A 4 13.19 11.84 11.97
N VAL A 5 14.01 10.78 12.08
CA VAL A 5 15.05 10.47 11.09
C VAL A 5 14.46 10.11 9.73
N VAL A 6 13.36 9.34 9.71
CA VAL A 6 12.66 8.97 8.49
C VAL A 6 12.01 10.19 7.82
N GLU A 7 11.45 11.09 8.61
CA GLU A 7 10.88 12.36 8.12
C GLU A 7 11.96 13.28 7.54
N GLU A 8 13.06 13.50 8.28
CA GLU A 8 14.19 14.33 7.84
C GLU A 8 14.82 13.80 6.54
N ALA A 9 14.95 12.47 6.41
CA ALA A 9 15.49 11.84 5.21
C ALA A 9 14.50 11.81 4.02
N GLY A 10 13.25 12.25 4.19
CA GLY A 10 12.23 12.19 3.14
C GLY A 10 11.77 10.76 2.79
N LEU A 11 11.94 9.81 3.71
CA LEU A 11 11.65 8.38 3.51
C LEU A 11 10.29 7.95 4.06
N THR A 12 9.40 8.90 4.35
CA THR A 12 8.06 8.59 4.87
C THR A 12 7.21 7.97 3.76
N GLY A 13 6.86 6.69 3.92
CA GLY A 13 5.96 6.00 2.99
C GLY A 13 4.52 6.48 3.10
N SER A 14 3.76 6.36 2.00
CA SER A 14 2.36 6.78 1.86
C SER A 14 1.42 6.21 2.93
N TYR A 15 1.76 5.04 3.48
CA TYR A 15 0.95 4.29 4.45
C TYR A 15 1.57 4.26 5.86
N ALA A 16 2.69 4.96 6.09
CA ALA A 16 3.48 4.84 7.32
C ALA A 16 2.77 5.29 8.61
N ARG A 17 1.66 6.04 8.49
CA ARG A 17 0.88 6.55 9.62
C ARG A 17 -0.51 5.92 9.75
N ILE A 18 -0.76 4.82 9.03
CA ILE A 18 -2.04 4.12 9.09
C ILE A 18 -1.96 3.05 10.16
N ASP A 19 -2.64 3.29 11.28
CA ASP A 19 -2.63 2.39 12.42
C ASP A 19 -3.19 1.01 12.07
N GLY A 20 -2.49 -0.05 12.51
CA GLY A 20 -2.84 -1.44 12.22
C GLY A 20 -2.60 -1.91 10.78
N VAL A 21 -2.11 -1.05 9.87
CA VAL A 21 -1.81 -1.44 8.48
C VAL A 21 -0.31 -1.56 8.26
N GLU A 22 0.10 -2.75 7.83
CA GLU A 22 1.45 -2.99 7.30
C GLU A 22 1.46 -2.74 5.79
N ALA A 23 2.46 -2.00 5.32
CA ALA A 23 2.71 -1.77 3.91
C ALA A 23 4.10 -2.24 3.51
N THR A 24 4.18 -3.24 2.63
CA THR A 24 5.44 -3.83 2.18
C THR A 24 5.51 -3.83 0.66
N ARG A 25 6.65 -3.43 0.09
CA ARG A 25 6.89 -3.44 -1.35
C ARG A 25 7.84 -4.56 -1.76
N ARG A 26 7.54 -5.24 -2.85
CA ARG A 26 8.41 -6.22 -3.49
C ARG A 26 8.67 -5.83 -4.94
N TYR A 27 9.84 -6.21 -5.42
CA TYR A 27 10.27 -5.94 -6.78
C TYR A 27 10.71 -7.25 -7.42
N LYS A 28 10.19 -7.55 -8.61
CA LYS A 28 10.49 -8.78 -9.34
C LYS A 28 10.32 -8.54 -10.83
N ASP A 29 11.32 -8.91 -11.64
CA ASP A 29 11.25 -8.85 -13.10
C ASP A 29 10.85 -7.46 -13.65
N GLY A 30 11.42 -6.38 -13.10
CA GLY A 30 11.07 -4.99 -13.46
C GLY A 30 9.75 -4.47 -12.89
N GLN A 31 8.97 -5.34 -12.25
CA GLN A 31 7.65 -5.03 -11.73
C GLN A 31 7.67 -4.69 -10.24
N ARG A 32 6.90 -3.67 -9.85
CA ARG A 32 6.61 -3.30 -8.45
C ARG A 32 5.30 -3.91 -7.95
N TYR A 33 5.35 -4.45 -6.74
CA TYR A 33 4.20 -4.97 -6.01
C TYR A 33 4.09 -4.30 -4.64
N LEU A 34 2.88 -3.90 -4.25
CA LEU A 34 2.54 -3.39 -2.93
C LEU A 34 1.60 -4.39 -2.23
N PHE A 35 1.94 -4.74 -0.99
CA PHE A 35 1.12 -5.53 -0.09
C PHE A 35 0.65 -4.61 1.03
N LEU A 36 -0.66 -4.53 1.20
CA LEU A 36 -1.28 -3.86 2.35
C LEU A 36 -1.98 -4.92 3.18
N LEU A 37 -1.56 -5.09 4.44
CA LEU A 37 -2.12 -6.05 5.38
C LEU A 37 -2.75 -5.27 6.53
N ASN A 38 -4.05 -5.43 6.72
CA ASN A 38 -4.74 -4.91 7.89
C ASN A 38 -4.67 -5.94 9.02
N HIS A 39 -3.85 -5.68 10.03
CA HIS A 39 -3.73 -6.52 11.22
C HIS A 39 -4.84 -6.25 12.25
N GLY A 40 -5.67 -5.23 12.02
CA GLY A 40 -6.78 -4.85 12.90
C GLY A 40 -8.06 -5.64 12.65
N ASP A 41 -9.00 -5.46 13.57
CA ASP A 41 -10.35 -6.07 13.58
C ASP A 41 -11.43 -5.17 12.97
N ARG A 42 -11.04 -4.02 12.42
CA ARG A 42 -11.92 -3.03 11.77
C ARG A 42 -11.49 -2.73 10.35
N GLU A 43 -12.44 -2.30 9.53
CA GLU A 43 -12.15 -1.79 8.19
C GLU A 43 -11.25 -0.54 8.26
N VAL A 44 -10.28 -0.46 7.35
CA VAL A 44 -9.43 0.70 7.13
C VAL A 44 -9.57 1.17 5.70
N ARG A 45 -9.62 2.49 5.49
CA ARG A 45 -9.66 3.12 4.17
C ARG A 45 -8.38 3.90 3.95
N VAL A 46 -7.71 3.64 2.83
CA VAL A 46 -6.49 4.34 2.42
C VAL A 46 -6.63 4.87 0.99
N VAL A 47 -5.67 5.68 0.56
CA VAL A 47 -5.62 6.21 -0.81
C VAL A 47 -4.51 5.51 -1.56
N ALA A 48 -4.80 4.99 -2.75
CA ALA A 48 -3.82 4.40 -3.63
C ALA A 48 -2.75 5.43 -4.01
N ASP A 49 -1.49 5.15 -3.69
CA ASP A 49 -0.37 6.02 -4.04
C ASP A 49 0.07 5.90 -5.50
N ARG A 50 -0.39 4.85 -6.21
CA ARG A 50 -0.09 4.56 -7.61
C ARG A 50 -1.28 3.90 -8.30
N ALA A 51 -1.31 3.99 -9.63
CA ALA A 51 -2.21 3.20 -10.46
C ALA A 51 -1.67 1.77 -10.62
N GLY A 52 -2.56 0.81 -10.85
CA GLY A 52 -2.19 -0.59 -11.03
C GLY A 52 -3.37 -1.55 -11.00
N THR A 53 -3.06 -2.85 -10.98
CA THR A 53 -4.04 -3.92 -10.85
C THR A 53 -4.05 -4.45 -9.42
N GLU A 54 -5.22 -4.55 -8.81
CA GLU A 54 -5.44 -5.36 -7.61
C GLU A 54 -5.49 -6.84 -8.01
N LEU A 55 -4.57 -7.65 -7.50
CA LEU A 55 -4.32 -8.99 -8.02
C LEU A 55 -5.26 -10.08 -7.47
N LEU A 56 -5.95 -9.82 -6.37
CA LEU A 56 -6.91 -10.75 -5.77
C LEU A 56 -8.29 -10.65 -6.42
N THR A 57 -8.68 -9.47 -6.90
CA THR A 57 -9.95 -9.19 -7.57
C THR A 57 -9.80 -9.04 -9.09
N GLY A 58 -8.63 -8.63 -9.56
CA GLY A 58 -8.35 -8.29 -10.95
C GLY A 58 -8.79 -6.88 -11.34
N GLU A 59 -9.24 -6.06 -10.39
CA GLU A 59 -9.72 -4.70 -10.65
C GLU A 59 -8.57 -3.74 -10.97
N GLN A 60 -8.84 -2.79 -11.88
CA GLN A 60 -7.93 -1.67 -12.13
C GLN A 60 -8.16 -0.57 -11.10
N VAL A 61 -7.07 -0.06 -10.57
CA VAL A 61 -7.01 0.97 -9.55
C VAL A 61 -6.31 2.18 -10.13
N GLU A 62 -6.97 3.33 -10.06
CA GLU A 62 -6.38 4.62 -10.40
C GLU A 62 -5.56 5.18 -9.23
N ALA A 63 -4.51 5.95 -9.54
CA ALA A 63 -3.80 6.71 -8.52
C ALA A 63 -4.78 7.68 -7.83
N GLY A 64 -4.74 7.75 -6.50
CA GLY A 64 -5.70 8.54 -5.72
C GLY A 64 -7.04 7.86 -5.44
N ALA A 65 -7.30 6.66 -5.98
CA ALA A 65 -8.50 5.90 -5.66
C ALA A 65 -8.55 5.50 -4.18
N LYS A 66 -9.76 5.40 -3.63
CA LYS A 66 -9.98 4.88 -2.27
C LYS A 66 -9.86 3.36 -2.29
N LEU A 67 -8.97 2.84 -1.46
CA LEU A 67 -8.82 1.41 -1.21
C LEU A 67 -9.48 1.06 0.11
N VAL A 68 -10.21 -0.04 0.12
CA VAL A 68 -10.86 -0.57 1.32
C VAL A 68 -10.13 -1.84 1.74
N LEU A 69 -9.61 -1.85 2.96
CA LEU A 69 -9.04 -3.02 3.62
C LEU A 69 -10.06 -3.49 4.67
N PRO A 70 -10.78 -4.60 4.42
CA PRO A 70 -11.63 -5.21 5.45
C PRO A 70 -10.83 -5.55 6.72
N ALA A 71 -11.54 -5.82 7.82
CA ALA A 71 -10.92 -6.39 9.03
C ALA A 71 -10.11 -7.64 8.66
N THR A 72 -8.86 -7.74 9.14
CA THR A 72 -7.91 -8.82 8.78
C THR A 72 -7.62 -8.97 7.28
N GLY A 73 -8.00 -7.97 6.46
CA GLY A 73 -7.96 -8.03 5.01
C GLY A 73 -6.58 -7.77 4.42
N VAL A 74 -6.38 -8.25 3.20
CA VAL A 74 -5.16 -8.07 2.42
C VAL A 74 -5.52 -7.49 1.05
N LEU A 75 -4.69 -6.57 0.57
CA LEU A 75 -4.73 -6.05 -0.80
C LEU A 75 -3.34 -6.22 -1.42
N VAL A 76 -3.29 -6.75 -2.64
CA VAL A 76 -2.03 -6.91 -3.38
C VAL A 76 -2.12 -6.16 -4.70
N MET A 77 -1.34 -5.09 -4.85
CA MET A 77 -1.33 -4.27 -6.05
C MET A 77 -0.06 -4.53 -6.86
N ARG A 78 -0.21 -4.74 -8.16
CA ARG A 78 0.88 -4.61 -9.14
C ARG A 78 0.77 -3.24 -9.80
N SER A 79 1.79 -2.40 -9.67
CA SER A 79 1.79 -1.06 -10.29
C SER A 79 1.81 -1.15 -11.82
N ASP A 80 1.19 -0.18 -12.51
CA ASP A 80 1.28 -0.10 -13.98
C ASP A 80 2.62 0.45 -14.47
N ASP A 81 3.36 1.13 -13.60
CA ASP A 81 4.69 1.65 -13.90
C ASP A 81 5.80 0.67 -13.51
N ASP A 82 6.78 0.55 -14.41
CA ASP A 82 8.01 -0.19 -14.17
C ASP A 82 8.91 0.52 -13.13
N LEU A 83 9.91 -0.21 -12.64
CA LEU A 83 10.90 0.27 -11.69
C LEU A 83 11.88 1.31 -12.25
#